data_AF-A0A7V4G8Q0-F1
#
_entry.id   AF-A0A7V4G8Q0-F1
#
_cell.length_a   1.000
_cell.length_b   1.000
_cell.length_c   1.000
_cell.angle_alpha   90.00
_cell.angle_beta   90.00
_cell.angle_gamma   90.00
#
_symmetry.space_group_name_H-M   'P 1'
#
loop_
_entity.id
_entity.type
_entity.pdbx_description
1 polymer ?
#
loop_
_entity_poly.entity_id
_entity_poly.type
_entity_poly.pdbx_seq_one_letter_code
_entity_poly.pdbx_strand_id
1 'polypeptide(L)'
;MAKDPVTSLDHIIKGLVPKVKKVVEDNSKRLWDRTVSRHLTGGTGPDRLARRSGTLARSTRPLKVRVEGSKVTGGLAFGAEYAGVHIGPGGSQVTIRPKNKKFLAIPLPAAKTAAGVPRGGPLDGIWGPTFIAKGVIFGFKKGTKREHKNPIPLFVLKRSVVVPRRVDPKGHLLDWVKPAFVQDLSQLVKGV
;
A
#
# COMPACT_ATOMS: atom_id res chain seq x y z
N MET A 1 1.49 52.48 25.82
CA MET A 1 0.33 51.81 25.20
C MET A 1 0.62 50.32 25.14
N ALA A 2 -0.12 49.49 25.89
CA ALA A 2 0.02 48.05 25.79
C ALA A 2 -0.44 47.61 24.39
N LYS A 3 0.39 46.87 23.65
CA LYS A 3 -0.02 46.30 22.37
C LYS A 3 -1.21 45.37 22.63
N ASP A 4 -2.25 45.52 21.83
CA ASP A 4 -3.44 44.68 21.92
C ASP A 4 -3.02 43.19 21.80
N PRO A 5 -3.25 42.38 22.86
CA PRO A 5 -2.78 41.00 22.92
C PRO A 5 -3.35 40.12 21.81
N VAL A 6 -4.50 40.48 21.24
CA VAL A 6 -5.12 39.77 20.11
C VAL A 6 -4.31 39.96 18.83
N THR A 7 -3.90 41.20 18.54
CA THR A 7 -3.08 41.50 17.34
C THR A 7 -1.69 40.88 17.42
N SER A 8 -1.17 40.74 18.65
CA SER A 8 0.07 40.02 18.96
C SER A 8 -0.04 38.52 18.63
N LEU A 9 -1.12 37.87 19.05
CA LEU A 9 -1.38 36.45 18.78
C LEU A 9 -1.54 36.16 17.28
N ASP A 10 -2.28 37.00 16.56
CA ASP A 10 -2.46 36.84 15.11
C ASP A 10 -1.14 36.96 14.35
N HIS A 11 -0.26 37.87 14.79
CA HIS A 11 1.06 38.03 14.20
C HIS A 11 1.96 36.82 14.46
N ILE A 12 1.92 36.27 15.67
CA ILE A 12 2.64 35.03 16.03
C ILE A 12 2.11 33.86 15.21
N ILE A 13 0.79 33.70 15.09
CA ILE A 13 0.17 32.62 14.31
C ILE A 13 0.57 32.73 12.83
N LYS A 14 0.51 33.93 12.24
CA LYS A 14 0.93 34.17 10.84
C LYS A 14 2.38 33.81 10.59
N GLY A 15 3.27 34.04 11.56
CA GLY A 15 4.69 33.66 11.46
C GLY A 15 4.94 32.16 11.71
N LEU A 16 4.17 31.53 12.58
CA LEU A 16 4.37 30.14 12.99
C LEU A 16 3.78 29.13 12.00
N VAL A 17 2.60 29.43 11.44
CA VAL A 17 1.87 28.52 10.54
C VAL A 17 2.71 28.05 9.35
N PRO A 18 3.43 28.92 8.60
CA PRO A 18 4.30 28.47 7.52
C PRO A 18 5.44 27.55 7.98
N LYS A 19 5.99 27.79 9.18
CA LYS A 19 7.05 26.96 9.76
C LYS A 19 6.52 25.57 10.14
N VAL A 20 5.36 25.52 10.79
CA VAL A 20 4.68 24.24 11.12
C VAL A 20 4.31 23.49 9.85
N LYS A 21 3.79 24.18 8.83
CA LYS A 21 3.49 23.60 7.51
C LYS A 21 4.72 22.91 6.93
N LYS A 22 5.89 23.58 6.93
CA LYS A 22 7.15 23.01 6.46
C LYS A 22 7.55 21.75 7.23
N VAL A 23 7.45 21.76 8.57
CA VAL A 23 7.74 20.58 9.40
C VAL A 23 6.84 19.40 9.06
N VAL A 24 5.54 19.65 8.84
CA VAL A 24 4.58 18.61 8.43
C VAL A 24 4.89 18.09 7.03
N GLU A 25 5.27 18.96 6.08
CA GLU A 25 5.67 18.56 4.73
C GLU A 25 6.91 17.65 4.75
N ASP A 26 7.94 18.05 5.49
CA ASP A 26 9.21 17.32 5.56
C ASP A 26 9.03 15.96 6.26
N ASN A 27 8.23 15.90 7.33
CA ASN A 27 7.91 14.63 7.98
C ASN A 27 7.00 13.72 7.12
N SER A 28 6.14 14.30 6.28
CA SER A 28 5.35 13.52 5.30
C SER A 28 6.24 12.89 4.23
N LYS A 29 7.28 13.60 3.76
CA LYS A 29 8.30 13.05 2.85
C LYS A 29 9.13 11.96 3.53
N ARG A 30 9.58 12.20 4.76
CA ARG A 30 10.33 11.23 5.58
C ARG A 30 9.54 9.92 5.77
N LEU A 31 8.24 10.02 6.07
CA LEU A 31 7.32 8.88 6.12
C LEU A 31 7.24 8.13 4.80
N TRP A 32 7.09 8.85 3.69
CA TRP A 32 7.01 8.27 2.36
C TRP A 32 8.28 7.50 2.00
N ASP A 33 9.44 8.13 2.14
CA ASP A 33 10.75 7.53 1.82
C ASP A 33 10.97 6.25 2.62
N ARG A 34 10.71 6.29 3.93
CA ARG A 34 10.81 5.12 4.80
C ARG A 34 9.85 4.01 4.39
N THR A 35 8.60 4.37 4.09
CA THR A 35 7.58 3.39 3.69
C THR A 35 8.01 2.66 2.44
N VAL A 36 8.46 3.39 1.41
CA VAL A 36 8.89 2.81 0.13
C VAL A 36 10.15 1.97 0.32
N SER A 37 11.17 2.52 0.99
CA SER A 37 12.48 1.88 1.14
C SER A 37 12.51 0.71 2.13
N ARG A 38 11.59 0.64 3.10
CA ARG A 38 11.59 -0.42 4.13
C ARG A 38 10.49 -1.45 3.96
N HIS A 39 9.29 -1.00 3.60
CA HIS A 39 8.08 -1.82 3.65
C HIS A 39 7.58 -2.24 2.27
N LEU A 40 7.92 -1.49 1.21
CA LEU A 40 7.48 -1.74 -0.16
C LEU A 40 8.63 -2.13 -1.10
N THR A 41 9.68 -2.72 -0.55
CA THR A 41 10.86 -3.20 -1.29
C THR A 41 11.21 -4.65 -0.93
N GLY A 42 11.98 -5.30 -1.82
CA GLY A 42 12.54 -6.63 -1.58
C GLY A 42 11.51 -7.77 -1.64
N GLY A 43 11.72 -8.80 -0.82
CA GLY A 43 10.86 -9.98 -0.70
C GLY A 43 9.68 -9.80 0.26
N THR A 44 8.76 -10.77 0.29
CA THR A 44 7.61 -10.75 1.21
C THR A 44 8.07 -11.23 2.58
N GLY A 45 7.78 -10.46 3.62
CA GLY A 45 8.12 -10.78 5.01
C GLY A 45 7.00 -10.39 5.98
N PRO A 46 7.20 -10.53 7.29
CA PRO A 46 6.19 -10.22 8.29
C PRO A 46 5.75 -8.76 8.24
N ASP A 47 6.68 -7.85 7.95
CA ASP A 47 6.51 -6.40 7.99
C ASP A 47 6.61 -5.71 6.61
N ARG A 48 6.70 -6.49 5.53
CA ARG A 48 7.09 -5.99 4.20
C ARG A 48 6.41 -6.76 3.08
N LEU A 49 6.13 -6.06 1.98
CA LEU A 49 5.51 -6.62 0.79
C LEU A 49 6.53 -6.74 -0.35
N ALA A 50 6.56 -7.91 -1.00
CA ALA A 50 7.41 -8.07 -2.18
C ALA A 50 7.04 -7.09 -3.30
N ARG A 51 8.06 -6.45 -3.88
CA ARG A 51 7.89 -5.58 -5.03
C ARG A 51 7.71 -6.40 -6.30
N ARG A 52 6.45 -6.71 -6.67
CA ARG A 52 6.12 -7.45 -7.90
C ARG A 52 6.17 -6.57 -9.15
N SER A 53 5.28 -5.58 -9.24
CA SER A 53 5.20 -4.61 -10.35
C SER A 53 5.73 -3.21 -9.99
N GLY A 54 5.97 -2.98 -8.70
CA GLY A 54 6.25 -1.64 -8.16
C GLY A 54 5.05 -0.68 -8.15
N THR A 55 3.85 -1.10 -8.55
CA THR A 55 2.67 -0.21 -8.63
C THR A 55 2.34 0.40 -7.28
N LEU A 56 2.30 -0.39 -6.20
CA LEU A 56 2.01 0.12 -4.86
C LEU A 56 3.03 1.19 -4.45
N ALA A 57 4.33 0.91 -4.59
CA ALA A 57 5.39 1.86 -4.27
C ALA A 57 5.26 3.17 -5.08
N ARG A 58 5.08 3.08 -6.41
CA ARG A 58 4.90 4.27 -7.27
C ARG A 58 3.64 5.08 -6.96
N SER A 59 2.57 4.39 -6.52
CA SER A 59 1.31 5.03 -6.14
C SER A 59 1.30 5.58 -4.71
N THR A 60 2.32 5.25 -3.91
CA THR A 60 2.45 5.72 -2.54
C THR A 60 3.10 7.10 -2.58
N ARG A 61 2.49 8.10 -1.94
CA ARG A 61 2.93 9.50 -2.01
C ARG A 61 2.59 10.28 -0.74
N PRO A 62 3.36 11.31 -0.38
CA PRO A 62 2.98 12.25 0.66
C PRO A 62 1.63 12.90 0.32
N LEU A 63 0.81 13.14 1.34
CA LEU A 63 -0.39 13.96 1.22
C LEU A 63 0.02 15.44 1.12
N LYS A 64 -0.69 16.19 0.27
CA LYS A 64 -0.55 17.65 0.23
C LYS A 64 -0.92 18.21 1.60
N VAL A 65 -0.04 19.01 2.17
CA VAL A 65 -0.29 19.62 3.48
C VAL A 65 -1.37 20.68 3.36
N ARG A 66 -2.39 20.57 4.22
CA ARG A 66 -3.51 21.51 4.29
C ARG A 66 -3.47 22.27 5.60
N VAL A 67 -3.79 23.55 5.52
CA VAL A 67 -3.92 24.46 6.67
C VAL A 67 -5.36 24.91 6.74
N GLU A 68 -6.01 24.66 7.87
CA GLU A 68 -7.40 25.03 8.15
C GLU A 68 -7.42 25.71 9.52
N GLY A 69 -7.46 27.04 9.54
CA GLY A 69 -7.28 27.81 10.77
C GLY A 69 -5.92 27.53 11.44
N SER A 70 -5.94 27.07 12.69
CA SER A 70 -4.76 26.67 13.45
C SER A 70 -4.32 25.22 13.21
N LYS A 71 -5.03 24.47 12.37
CA LYS A 71 -4.77 23.05 12.12
C LYS A 71 -3.93 22.87 10.87
N VAL A 72 -2.81 22.16 11.01
CA VAL A 72 -1.96 21.72 9.89
C VAL A 72 -2.05 20.21 9.76
N THR A 73 -2.42 19.72 8.59
CA THR A 73 -2.60 18.27 8.32
C THR A 73 -1.73 17.83 7.15
N GLY A 74 -1.11 16.66 7.28
CA GLY A 74 -0.29 16.01 6.25
C GLY A 74 -0.29 14.51 6.47
N GLY A 75 0.63 13.79 5.82
CA GLY A 75 0.79 12.35 5.99
C GLY A 75 1.09 11.62 4.69
N LEU A 76 0.58 10.41 4.58
CA LEU A 76 0.89 9.47 3.51
C LEU A 76 -0.39 8.88 2.92
N ALA A 77 -0.42 8.71 1.60
CA ALA A 77 -1.48 7.97 0.91
C ALA A 77 -0.90 6.79 0.13
N PHE A 78 -1.65 5.70 0.11
CA PHE A 78 -1.39 4.53 -0.72
C PHE A 78 -2.40 4.51 -1.87
N GLY A 79 -1.93 4.74 -3.11
CA GLY A 79 -2.82 4.92 -4.26
C GLY A 79 -3.26 3.62 -4.97
N ALA A 80 -2.75 2.46 -4.61
CA ALA A 80 -3.16 1.20 -5.24
C ALA A 80 -4.42 0.64 -4.57
N GLU A 81 -5.40 0.20 -5.36
CA GLU A 81 -6.68 -0.35 -4.86
C GLU A 81 -6.47 -1.50 -3.85
N TYR A 82 -5.47 -2.34 -4.07
CA TYR A 82 -5.16 -3.48 -3.21
C TYR A 82 -4.36 -3.11 -1.95
N ALA A 83 -4.01 -1.84 -1.73
CA ALA A 83 -3.23 -1.41 -0.58
C ALA A 83 -3.88 -1.82 0.75
N GLY A 84 -5.20 -1.66 0.88
CA GLY A 84 -5.94 -2.01 2.10
C GLY A 84 -5.92 -3.50 2.47
N VAL A 85 -5.52 -4.38 1.54
CA VAL A 85 -5.30 -5.80 1.82
C VAL A 85 -4.03 -6.01 2.64
N HIS A 86 -3.01 -5.19 2.41
CA HIS A 86 -1.69 -5.34 3.03
C HIS A 86 -1.41 -4.33 4.14
N ILE A 87 -2.20 -3.26 4.23
CA ILE A 87 -1.99 -2.13 5.12
C ILE A 87 -3.13 -2.04 6.13
N GLY A 88 -2.79 -1.99 7.41
CA GLY A 88 -3.74 -1.91 8.53
C GLY A 88 -3.12 -2.48 9.81
N PRO A 89 -3.89 -2.59 10.91
CA PRO A 89 -3.33 -2.86 12.23
C PRO A 89 -2.41 -4.09 12.29
N GLY A 90 -1.31 -3.98 13.01
CA GLY A 90 -0.35 -5.08 13.21
C GLY A 90 -1.01 -6.35 13.73
N GLY A 91 -0.56 -7.51 13.24
CA GLY A 91 -1.12 -8.82 13.61
C GLY A 91 -2.51 -9.12 13.02
N SER A 92 -3.19 -8.15 12.42
CA SER A 92 -4.50 -8.37 11.79
C SER A 92 -4.38 -9.09 10.44
N GLN A 93 -5.47 -9.75 10.06
CA GLN A 93 -5.58 -10.47 8.81
C GLN A 93 -6.84 -10.00 8.07
N VAL A 94 -6.83 -10.10 6.75
CA VAL A 94 -7.99 -9.82 5.90
C VAL A 94 -8.38 -11.08 5.13
N THR A 95 -9.68 -11.36 5.12
CA THR A 95 -10.23 -12.42 4.27
C THR A 95 -10.63 -11.83 2.94
N ILE A 96 -9.95 -12.24 1.88
CA ILE A 96 -10.33 -11.91 0.50
C ILE A 96 -11.39 -12.92 0.06
N ARG A 97 -12.51 -12.40 -0.46
CA ARG A 97 -13.61 -13.18 -1.02
C ARG A 97 -13.90 -12.72 -2.45
N PRO A 98 -14.41 -13.61 -3.32
CA PRO A 98 -14.95 -13.21 -4.62
C PRO A 98 -16.07 -12.17 -4.43
N LYS A 99 -16.08 -11.11 -5.23
CA LYS A 99 -17.18 -10.12 -5.23
C LYS A 99 -18.38 -10.61 -6.05
N ASN A 100 -18.14 -11.02 -7.30
CA ASN A 100 -19.19 -11.30 -8.29
C ASN A 100 -19.15 -12.75 -8.82
N LYS A 101 -18.39 -13.65 -8.18
CA LYS A 101 -18.16 -15.03 -8.63
C LYS A 101 -18.18 -15.98 -7.44
N LYS A 102 -18.22 -17.29 -7.70
CA LYS A 102 -18.25 -18.32 -6.63
C LYS A 102 -16.88 -18.61 -6.03
N PHE A 103 -15.80 -18.38 -6.79
CA PHE A 103 -14.44 -18.75 -6.41
C PHE A 103 -13.43 -17.67 -6.80
N LEU A 104 -12.37 -17.56 -6.01
CA LEU A 104 -11.13 -16.89 -6.37
C LEU A 104 -10.32 -17.85 -7.24
N ALA A 105 -9.80 -17.35 -8.36
CA ALA A 105 -8.82 -18.06 -9.17
C ALA A 105 -7.41 -17.63 -8.73
N ILE A 106 -6.76 -18.46 -7.91
CA ILE A 106 -5.40 -18.16 -7.42
C ILE A 106 -4.40 -18.75 -8.42
N PRO A 107 -3.52 -17.93 -9.01
CA PRO A 107 -2.57 -18.41 -10.02
C PRO A 107 -1.56 -19.40 -9.43
N LEU A 108 -1.32 -20.49 -10.15
CA LEU A 108 -0.25 -21.45 -9.93
C LEU A 108 1.00 -21.04 -10.74
N PRO A 109 2.18 -21.65 -10.51
CA PRO A 109 3.43 -21.22 -11.14
C PRO A 109 3.36 -21.07 -12.66
N ALA A 110 2.67 -21.98 -13.36
CA ALA A 110 2.53 -21.93 -14.82
C ALA A 110 1.72 -20.72 -15.32
N ALA A 111 0.82 -20.17 -14.50
CA ALA A 111 0.02 -19.00 -14.84
C ALA A 111 0.65 -17.67 -14.40
N LYS A 112 1.82 -17.70 -13.75
CA LYS A 112 2.53 -16.50 -13.26
C LYS A 112 3.62 -16.05 -14.23
N THR A 113 3.89 -14.75 -14.22
CA THR A 113 5.14 -14.18 -14.74
C THR A 113 6.30 -14.48 -13.77
N ALA A 114 7.54 -14.21 -14.20
CA ALA A 114 8.70 -14.24 -13.29
C ALA A 114 8.53 -13.31 -12.07
N ALA A 115 7.76 -12.21 -12.22
CA ALA A 115 7.42 -11.29 -11.14
C ALA A 115 6.28 -11.80 -10.21
N GLY A 116 5.75 -13.00 -10.45
CA GLY A 116 4.70 -13.61 -9.62
C GLY A 116 3.29 -13.02 -9.80
N VAL A 117 3.04 -12.31 -10.90
CA VAL A 117 1.74 -11.73 -11.29
C VAL A 117 1.06 -12.66 -12.30
N PRO A 118 -0.27 -12.82 -12.31
CA PRO A 118 -0.95 -13.58 -13.36
C PRO A 118 -0.59 -13.06 -14.76
N ARG A 119 -0.33 -13.95 -15.72
CA ARG A 119 -0.14 -13.58 -17.13
C ARG A 119 -1.45 -13.27 -17.86
N GLY A 120 -2.57 -13.70 -17.28
CA GLY A 120 -3.93 -13.49 -17.77
C GLY A 120 -4.94 -14.03 -16.77
N GLY A 121 -6.22 -13.77 -17.03
CA GLY A 121 -7.35 -14.31 -16.30
C GLY A 121 -7.58 -15.80 -16.56
N PRO A 122 -8.35 -16.48 -15.71
CA PRO A 122 -8.57 -17.94 -15.79
C PRO A 122 -9.26 -18.43 -17.06
N LEU A 123 -9.94 -17.54 -17.78
CA LEU A 123 -10.70 -17.86 -19.01
C LEU A 123 -10.08 -17.22 -20.25
N ASP A 124 -8.91 -16.58 -20.12
CA ASP A 124 -8.27 -15.90 -21.24
C ASP A 124 -7.80 -16.93 -22.28
N GLY A 125 -7.97 -16.61 -23.57
CA GLY A 125 -7.62 -17.50 -24.68
C GLY A 125 -6.14 -17.87 -24.77
N ILE A 126 -5.26 -17.17 -24.04
CA ILE A 126 -3.82 -17.47 -23.96
C ILE A 126 -3.53 -18.86 -23.39
N TRP A 127 -4.52 -19.48 -22.73
CA TRP A 127 -4.44 -20.80 -22.12
C TRP A 127 -4.98 -21.93 -23.00
N GLY A 128 -5.46 -21.61 -24.22
CA GLY A 128 -6.22 -22.54 -25.05
C GLY A 128 -7.54 -22.98 -24.39
N PRO A 129 -8.10 -24.14 -24.78
CA PRO A 129 -9.28 -24.69 -24.12
C PRO A 129 -9.00 -24.99 -22.64
N THR A 130 -9.76 -24.39 -21.72
CA THR A 130 -9.62 -24.66 -20.28
C THR A 130 -10.70 -25.60 -19.77
N PHE A 131 -10.42 -26.30 -18.68
CA PHE A 131 -11.42 -27.10 -17.96
C PHE A 131 -11.15 -27.10 -16.46
N ILE A 132 -12.17 -27.44 -15.66
CA ILE A 132 -12.07 -27.52 -14.21
C ILE A 132 -12.06 -28.99 -13.79
N ALA A 133 -11.08 -29.39 -12.98
CA ALA A 133 -11.06 -30.69 -12.32
C ALA A 133 -10.54 -30.54 -10.88
N LYS A 134 -11.19 -31.18 -9.91
CA LYS A 134 -10.78 -31.16 -8.49
C LYS A 134 -10.51 -29.74 -7.94
N GLY A 135 -11.30 -28.75 -8.36
CA GLY A 135 -11.13 -27.36 -7.93
C GLY A 135 -9.90 -26.65 -8.52
N VAL A 136 -9.34 -27.15 -9.61
CA VAL A 136 -8.23 -26.53 -10.35
C VAL A 136 -8.66 -26.28 -11.79
N ILE A 137 -8.33 -25.11 -12.32
CA ILE A 137 -8.44 -24.80 -13.74
C ILE A 137 -7.17 -25.27 -14.43
N PHE A 138 -7.35 -26.11 -15.44
CA PHE A 138 -6.31 -26.61 -16.33
C PHE A 138 -6.43 -25.96 -17.72
N GLY A 139 -5.30 -25.82 -18.41
CA GLY A 139 -5.25 -25.41 -19.81
C GLY A 139 -4.09 -26.08 -20.54
N PHE A 140 -3.77 -25.61 -21.74
CA PHE A 140 -2.76 -26.20 -22.62
C PHE A 140 -1.75 -25.12 -23.07
N LYS A 141 -0.48 -25.50 -23.21
CA LYS A 141 0.59 -24.58 -23.65
C LYS A 141 0.36 -24.28 -25.14
N LYS A 142 0.13 -23.03 -25.55
CA LYS A 142 0.04 -22.57 -26.97
C LYS A 142 -0.35 -23.70 -27.96
N GLY A 143 -1.64 -24.02 -28.05
CA GLY A 143 -2.13 -25.03 -28.98
C GLY A 143 -3.53 -25.55 -28.62
N THR A 144 -4.15 -26.26 -29.55
CA THR A 144 -5.45 -26.92 -29.34
C THR A 144 -5.27 -28.22 -28.53
N LYS A 145 -6.36 -28.78 -27.99
CA LYS A 145 -6.37 -30.10 -27.29
C LYS A 145 -5.68 -31.23 -28.09
N ARG A 146 -5.54 -31.08 -29.41
CA ARG A 146 -4.92 -32.08 -30.30
C ARG A 146 -3.39 -32.07 -30.29
N GLU A 147 -2.75 -30.95 -29.95
CA GLU A 147 -1.28 -30.81 -29.99
C GLU A 147 -0.61 -31.11 -28.65
N HIS A 148 -1.31 -30.94 -27.53
CA HIS A 148 -0.74 -31.06 -26.18
C HIS A 148 -1.52 -32.07 -25.35
N LYS A 149 -0.95 -33.26 -25.13
CA LYS A 149 -1.61 -34.35 -24.39
C LYS A 149 -1.70 -34.12 -22.87
N ASN A 150 -0.86 -33.23 -22.31
CA ASN A 150 -0.74 -33.05 -20.87
C ASN A 150 -1.30 -31.70 -20.43
N PRO A 151 -2.45 -31.67 -19.72
CA PRO A 151 -3.02 -30.44 -19.20
C PRO A 151 -2.13 -29.84 -18.10
N ILE A 152 -2.00 -28.52 -18.10
CA ILE A 152 -1.17 -27.77 -17.15
C ILE A 152 -2.08 -27.14 -16.09
N PRO A 153 -1.80 -27.30 -14.79
CA PRO A 153 -2.57 -26.64 -13.75
C PRO A 153 -2.25 -25.14 -13.73
N LEU A 154 -3.27 -24.31 -13.92
CA LEU A 154 -3.12 -22.86 -14.07
C LEU A 154 -3.61 -22.09 -12.84
N PHE A 155 -4.78 -22.44 -12.30
CA PHE A 155 -5.37 -21.73 -11.17
C PHE A 155 -6.01 -22.70 -10.19
N VAL A 156 -5.81 -22.50 -8.88
CA VAL A 156 -6.61 -23.18 -7.86
C VAL A 156 -7.81 -22.33 -7.49
N LEU A 157 -8.98 -22.95 -7.41
CA LEU A 157 -10.23 -22.33 -7.02
C LEU A 157 -10.41 -22.41 -5.51
N LYS A 158 -10.54 -21.26 -4.86
CA LYS A 158 -10.80 -21.17 -3.41
C LYS A 158 -11.98 -20.24 -3.15
N ARG A 159 -12.81 -20.57 -2.16
CA ARG A 159 -13.93 -19.69 -1.76
C ARG A 159 -13.45 -18.41 -1.08
N SER A 160 -12.31 -18.46 -0.41
CA SER A 160 -11.69 -17.32 0.24
C SER A 160 -10.20 -17.59 0.48
N VAL A 161 -9.44 -16.54 0.72
CA VAL A 161 -8.07 -16.62 1.25
C VAL A 161 -7.91 -15.64 2.39
N VAL A 162 -7.18 -16.06 3.42
CA VAL A 162 -6.81 -15.21 4.54
C VAL A 162 -5.39 -14.73 4.31
N VAL A 163 -5.18 -13.42 4.37
CA VAL A 163 -3.88 -12.79 4.11
C VAL A 163 -3.53 -11.90 5.30
N PRO A 164 -2.32 -12.00 5.86
CA PRO A 164 -1.89 -11.10 6.92
C PRO A 164 -1.66 -9.69 6.37
N ARG A 165 -2.06 -8.69 7.15
CA ARG A 165 -1.60 -7.32 6.94
C ARG A 165 -0.14 -7.22 7.35
N ARG A 166 0.65 -6.55 6.52
CA ARG A 166 2.12 -6.52 6.64
C ARG A 166 2.63 -5.16 7.05
N VAL A 167 1.92 -4.08 6.72
CA VAL A 167 2.31 -2.73 7.08
C VAL A 167 1.31 -2.19 8.09
N ASP A 168 1.76 -1.99 9.33
CA ASP A 168 0.99 -1.35 10.37
C ASP A 168 1.17 0.17 10.34
N PRO A 169 0.12 0.95 10.02
CA PRO A 169 0.22 2.40 10.02
C PRO A 169 0.66 2.97 11.38
N LYS A 170 0.22 2.37 12.49
CA LYS A 170 0.58 2.87 13.82
C LYS A 170 2.03 2.51 14.16
N GLY A 171 2.31 1.22 14.31
CA GLY A 171 3.61 0.75 14.79
C GLY A 171 4.76 0.94 13.81
N HIS A 172 4.53 0.75 12.50
CA HIS A 172 5.62 0.84 11.53
C HIS A 172 5.86 2.26 11.01
N LEU A 173 4.83 3.11 10.99
CA LEU A 173 4.91 4.43 10.35
C LEU A 173 4.83 5.57 11.36
N LEU A 174 3.71 5.69 12.09
CA LEU A 174 3.48 6.83 12.99
C LEU A 174 4.41 6.81 14.20
N ASP A 175 4.55 5.68 14.88
CA ASP A 175 5.42 5.56 16.05
C ASP A 175 6.90 5.78 15.67
N TRP A 176 7.28 5.44 14.44
CA TRP A 176 8.61 5.68 13.91
C TRP A 176 8.90 7.17 13.63
N VAL A 177 7.97 7.91 13.01
CA VAL A 177 8.21 9.32 12.66
C VAL A 177 8.01 10.24 13.86
N LYS A 178 7.17 9.86 14.83
CA LYS A 178 6.74 10.69 15.95
C LYS A 178 7.90 11.36 16.72
N PRO A 179 9.00 10.66 17.09
CA PRO A 179 10.10 11.30 17.81
C PRO A 179 10.75 12.44 17.02
N ALA A 180 11.02 12.20 15.73
CA ALA A 180 11.62 13.20 14.87
C ALA A 180 10.67 14.38 14.61
N PHE A 181 9.37 14.10 14.43
CA PHE A 181 8.35 15.14 14.27
C PHE A 181 8.24 16.05 15.51
N VAL A 182 8.24 15.46 16.72
CA VAL A 182 8.21 16.24 17.98
C VAL A 182 9.48 17.07 18.16
N GLN A 183 10.64 16.52 17.79
CA GLN A 183 11.90 17.25 17.81
C GLN A 183 11.89 18.45 16.85
N ASP A 184 11.46 18.25 15.61
CA ASP A 184 11.37 19.30 14.58
C ASP A 184 10.41 20.42 15.03
N LEU A 185 9.27 20.08 15.65
CA LEU A 185 8.35 21.07 16.23
C LEU A 185 8.94 21.82 17.43
N SER A 186 9.67 21.11 18.31
CA SER A 186 10.26 21.72 19.51
C SER A 186 11.33 22.77 19.14
N GLN A 187 12.06 22.57 18.04
CA GLN A 187 13.02 23.53 17.54
C GLN A 187 12.37 24.83 17.05
N LEU A 188 11.12 24.78 16.55
CA LEU A 188 10.39 25.98 16.17
C LEU A 188 10.04 26.86 17.37
N VAL A 189 9.73 26.25 18.52
CA VAL A 189 9.36 26.96 19.75
C VAL A 189 10.58 27.60 20.42
N LYS A 190 11.75 26.94 20.37
CA LYS A 190 13.00 27.47 20.95
C LYS A 190 13.59 28.64 20.15
N GLY A 191 13.17 28.84 18.91
CA GLY A 191 13.65 29.91 18.02
C GLY A 191 12.67 31.08 17.87
N VAL A 192 11.62 31.13 18.68
CA VAL A 192 10.67 32.26 18.83
C VAL A 192 10.92 32.88 20.19
#